data_AF-A0A398DTZ5-F1
#
_entry.id   AF-A0A398DTZ5-F1
#
_cell.length_a   1.000
_cell.length_b   1.000
_cell.length_c   1.000
_cell.angle_alpha   90.00
_cell.angle_beta   90.00
_cell.angle_gamma   90.00
#
_symmetry.space_group_name_H-M   'P 1'
#
loop_
_entity.id
_entity.type
_entity.pdbx_description
1 polymer ?
#
loop_
_entity_poly.entity_id
_entity_poly.type
_entity_poly.pdbx_seq_one_letter_code
_entity_poly.pdbx_strand_id
1 'polypeptide(L)'
;MVTDLKSQYGADYEALSSFVEYGTAPAADNFKSVSLEPGGLVISFDPYQVGPYAAGPQEVHIPAKDVQPMLAITLSPDAFSLVLGPGD
;
A
#
# COMPACT_ATOMS: atom_id res chain seq x y z
N MET A 1 14.19 16.69 5.12
CA MET A 1 13.26 15.69 5.69
C MET A 1 13.27 15.69 7.22
N VAL A 2 14.37 15.42 7.93
CA VAL A 2 14.35 15.42 9.43
C VAL A 2 14.29 16.83 10.04
N THR A 3 14.98 17.80 9.43
CA THR A 3 14.99 19.20 9.89
C THR A 3 13.63 19.88 9.75
N ASP A 4 12.85 19.47 8.76
CA ASP A 4 11.51 19.98 8.48
C ASP A 4 10.52 19.46 9.55
N LEU A 5 10.59 18.17 9.87
CA LEU A 5 9.75 17.54 10.90
C LEU A 5 9.99 18.14 12.31
N LYS A 6 11.26 18.41 12.65
CA LYS A 6 11.61 19.13 13.89
C LYS A 6 11.01 20.54 13.93
N SER A 7 11.01 21.24 12.80
CA SER A 7 10.39 22.56 12.70
C SER A 7 8.87 22.50 12.77
N GLN A 8 8.24 21.44 12.25
CA GLN A 8 6.79 21.27 12.23
C GLN A 8 6.24 20.90 13.61
N TYR A 9 6.93 20.03 14.35
CA TYR A 9 6.48 19.56 15.67
C TYR A 9 7.05 20.37 16.86
N GLY A 10 8.12 21.14 16.66
CA GLY A 10 8.68 22.01 17.70
C GLY A 10 9.01 21.25 18.99
N ALA A 11 8.45 21.70 20.11
CA ALA A 11 8.69 21.10 21.43
C ALA A 11 8.17 19.66 21.54
N ASP A 12 7.19 19.28 20.72
CA ASP A 12 6.57 17.95 20.75
C ASP A 12 7.31 16.94 19.86
N TYR A 13 8.38 17.35 19.17
CA TYR A 13 9.10 16.50 18.22
C TYR A 13 9.53 15.17 18.84
N GLU A 14 10.14 15.18 20.03
CA GLU A 14 10.62 13.96 20.69
C GLU A 14 9.48 12.99 21.05
N ALA A 15 8.27 13.52 21.30
CA ALA A 15 7.09 12.72 21.59
C ALA A 15 6.42 12.16 20.31
N LEU A 16 6.51 12.89 19.20
CA LEU A 16 5.73 12.61 17.98
C LEU A 16 6.53 12.00 16.83
N SER A 17 7.85 12.16 16.78
CA SER A 17 8.68 11.69 15.65
C SER A 17 8.60 10.17 15.46
N SER A 18 8.49 9.43 16.56
CA SER A 18 8.38 7.98 16.56
C SER A 18 7.14 7.49 15.79
N PHE A 19 6.01 8.18 15.87
CA PHE A 19 4.80 7.81 15.14
C PHE A 19 4.99 7.90 13.62
N VAL A 20 5.76 8.88 13.16
CA VAL A 20 6.10 9.01 11.74
C VAL A 20 7.09 7.92 11.34
N GLU A 21 8.13 7.67 12.13
CA GLU A 21 9.12 6.63 11.84
C GLU A 21 8.48 5.23 11.78
N TYR A 22 7.66 4.86 12.78
CA TYR A 22 6.97 3.58 12.80
C TYR A 22 5.90 3.49 11.70
N GLY A 23 5.11 4.54 11.50
CA GLY A 23 4.03 4.55 10.49
C GLY A 23 4.52 4.57 9.04
N THR A 24 5.79 4.94 8.79
CA THR A 24 6.39 4.96 7.44
C THR A 24 7.42 3.87 7.21
N ALA A 25 7.68 3.02 8.20
CA ALA A 25 8.62 1.91 8.06
C ALA A 25 8.09 0.89 7.03
N PRO A 26 8.93 0.42 6.08
CA PRO A 26 8.55 -0.62 5.12
C PRO A 26 8.59 -2.01 5.78
N ALA A 27 7.79 -2.21 6.82
CA ALA A 27 7.68 -3.50 7.48
C ALA A 27 7.04 -4.52 6.53
N ALA A 28 7.69 -5.67 6.33
CA ALA A 28 7.20 -6.72 5.43
C ALA A 28 5.77 -7.18 5.76
N ASP A 29 5.41 -7.11 7.04
CA ASP A 29 4.07 -7.46 7.53
C ASP A 29 2.95 -6.58 6.97
N ASN A 30 3.26 -5.35 6.54
CA ASN A 30 2.28 -4.44 5.92
C ASN A 30 1.89 -4.89 4.50
N PHE A 31 2.71 -5.69 3.81
CA PHE A 31 2.52 -6.04 2.40
C PHE A 31 1.89 -7.43 2.19
N LYS A 32 1.18 -7.94 3.21
CA LYS A 32 0.60 -9.29 3.19
C LYS A 32 -0.78 -9.36 2.52
N SER A 33 -1.52 -8.25 2.49
CA SER A 33 -2.86 -8.20 1.87
C SER A 33 -2.73 -7.73 0.43
N VAL A 34 -2.84 -8.68 -0.49
CA VAL A 34 -2.66 -8.45 -1.93
C VAL A 34 -3.74 -9.21 -2.70
N SER A 35 -4.29 -8.55 -3.72
CA SER A 35 -5.24 -9.15 -4.65
C SER A 35 -4.80 -8.91 -6.09
N LEU A 36 -5.14 -9.86 -6.97
CA LEU A 36 -4.97 -9.70 -8.41
C LEU A 36 -6.30 -9.25 -9.00
N GLU A 37 -6.27 -8.15 -9.73
CA GLU A 37 -7.42 -7.51 -10.38
C GLU A 37 -7.16 -7.27 -11.86
N PRO A 38 -8.18 -7.01 -12.69
CA PRO A 38 -7.97 -6.80 -14.11
C PRO A 38 -6.88 -5.78 -14.51
N GLY A 39 -6.66 -4.76 -13.68
CA GLY A 39 -5.64 -3.74 -13.91
C GLY A 39 -4.22 -4.12 -13.49
N GLY A 40 -4.05 -5.19 -12.68
CA GLY A 40 -2.76 -5.60 -12.12
C GLY A 40 -2.87 -6.12 -10.69
N LEU A 41 -1.93 -5.70 -9.82
CA LEU A 41 -1.89 -6.09 -8.41
C LEU A 41 -2.37 -4.93 -7.55
N VAL A 42 -3.27 -5.19 -6.61
CA VAL A 42 -3.69 -4.24 -5.60
C VAL A 42 -3.13 -4.68 -4.25
N ILE A 43 -2.39 -3.78 -3.59
CA ILE A 43 -1.95 -3.95 -2.21
C ILE A 43 -2.91 -3.14 -1.33
N SER A 44 -3.54 -3.79 -0.36
CA SER A 44 -4.45 -3.15 0.59
C SER A 44 -3.77 -3.02 1.95
N PHE A 45 -3.92 -1.87 2.58
CA PHE A 45 -3.37 -1.58 3.90
C PHE A 45 -4.50 -1.25 4.87
N ASP A 46 -4.58 -1.99 5.96
CA ASP A 46 -5.49 -1.69 7.06
C ASP A 46 -5.10 -0.38 7.76
N PRO A 47 -6.04 0.27 8.49
CA PRO A 47 -5.70 1.43 9.30
C PRO A 47 -4.51 1.16 10.23
N TYR A 48 -3.62 2.14 10.39
CA TYR A 48 -2.35 2.07 11.13
C TYR A 48 -1.19 1.31 10.46
N GLN A 49 -1.38 0.62 9.33
CA GLN A 49 -0.25 -0.08 8.69
C GLN A 49 0.75 0.86 8.01
N VAL A 50 0.26 1.86 7.26
CA VAL A 50 1.10 2.80 6.49
C VAL A 50 0.76 4.27 6.73
N GLY A 51 0.01 4.55 7.79
CA GLY A 51 -0.44 5.90 8.09
C GLY A 51 -1.37 5.98 9.31
N PRO A 52 -1.77 7.20 9.70
CA PRO A 52 -2.66 7.39 10.85
C PRO A 52 -4.07 6.85 10.56
N TYR A 53 -4.78 6.44 11.60
CA TYR A 53 -6.15 5.92 11.48
C TYR A 53 -7.13 6.86 10.79
N ALA A 54 -6.98 8.17 10.98
CA ALA A 54 -7.83 9.17 10.34
C ALA A 54 -7.75 9.14 8.80
N ALA A 55 -6.67 8.61 8.21
CA ALA A 55 -6.56 8.40 6.78
C ALA A 55 -7.41 7.21 6.28
N GLY A 56 -7.82 6.32 7.18
CA GLY A 56 -8.52 5.08 6.84
C GLY A 56 -7.64 4.06 6.10
N PRO A 57 -8.23 2.97 5.60
CA PRO A 57 -7.53 2.00 4.76
C PRO A 57 -6.94 2.65 3.51
N GLN A 58 -5.78 2.18 3.06
CA GLN A 58 -5.10 2.67 1.86
C GLN A 58 -4.95 1.56 0.82
N GLU A 59 -4.92 1.92 -0.46
CA GLU A 59 -4.68 0.98 -1.55
C GLU A 59 -3.59 1.49 -2.48
N VAL A 60 -2.77 0.57 -2.97
CA VAL A 60 -1.76 0.83 -4.00
C VAL A 60 -2.04 -0.09 -5.18
N HIS A 61 -2.33 0.53 -6.32
CA HIS A 61 -2.63 -0.14 -7.58
C HIS A 61 -1.36 -0.18 -8.45
N ILE A 62 -0.86 -1.38 -8.71
CA ILE A 62 0.35 -1.62 -9.52
C ILE A 62 -0.08 -2.18 -10.87
N PRO A 63 0.21 -1.49 -12.00
CA PRO A 63 -0.20 -1.93 -13.33
C PRO A 63 0.33 -3.32 -13.69
N ALA A 64 -0.49 -4.12 -14.38
CA ALA A 64 -0.13 -5.47 -14.79
C ALA A 64 1.21 -5.54 -15.55
N LYS A 65 1.50 -4.56 -16.42
CA LYS A 65 2.76 -4.48 -17.17
C LYS A 65 4.01 -4.41 -16.28
N ASP A 66 3.88 -3.86 -15.08
CA ASP A 66 4.98 -3.66 -14.13
C ASP A 66 5.13 -4.88 -13.21
N VAL A 67 4.03 -5.60 -12.94
CA VAL A 67 4.01 -6.82 -12.12
C VAL A 67 4.38 -8.06 -12.92
N GLN A 68 3.95 -8.16 -14.18
CA GLN A 68 4.14 -9.34 -15.04
C GLN A 68 5.59 -9.85 -15.09
N PRO A 69 6.64 -9.01 -15.20
CA PRO A 69 8.02 -9.48 -15.22
C PRO A 69 8.47 -10.15 -13.91
N MET A 70 7.75 -9.93 -12.81
CA MET A 70 8.07 -10.45 -11.48
C MET A 70 7.34 -11.78 -11.19
N LEU A 71 6.34 -12.14 -12.00
CA LEU A 71 5.56 -13.36 -11.81
C LEU A 71 6.23 -14.56 -12.47
N ALA A 72 6.23 -15.70 -11.78
CA ALA A 72 6.71 -16.97 -12.32
C ALA A 72 5.85 -17.50 -13.47
N ILE A 73 4.66 -16.93 -13.68
CA ILE A 73 3.71 -17.28 -14.72
C ILE A 73 3.40 -16.06 -15.58
N THR A 74 3.13 -16.31 -16.86
CA THR A 74 2.59 -15.28 -17.75
C THR A 74 1.07 -15.28 -17.64
N LEU A 75 0.51 -14.24 -17.02
CA LEU A 75 -0.94 -14.00 -17.06
C LEU A 75 -1.32 -13.46 -18.44
N SER A 76 -2.39 -13.99 -19.03
CA SER A 76 -2.94 -13.40 -20.26
C SER A 76 -3.63 -12.07 -19.91
N PRO A 77 -3.76 -11.14 -20.87
CA PRO A 77 -4.55 -9.91 -20.67
C PRO A 77 -5.98 -10.19 -20.21
N ASP A 78 -6.54 -11.34 -20.58
CA ASP A 78 -7.90 -11.76 -20.26
C ASP A 78 -8.02 -12.48 -18.91
N ALA A 79 -6.92 -13.05 -18.37
CA ALA A 79 -6.90 -13.68 -17.04
C ALA A 79 -7.30 -12.68 -15.94
N PHE A 80 -6.98 -11.42 -16.22
CA PHE A 80 -7.28 -10.25 -15.44
C PHE A 80 -8.76 -9.85 -15.55
N SER A 81 -9.42 -10.05 -16.69
CA SER A 81 -10.81 -9.64 -16.93
C SER A 81 -11.88 -10.64 -16.44
N LEU A 82 -11.48 -11.73 -15.77
CA LEU A 82 -12.38 -12.84 -15.41
C LEU A 82 -13.21 -12.66 -14.13
N VAL A 83 -13.15 -11.50 -13.47
CA VAL A 83 -14.04 -11.17 -12.35
C VAL A 83 -15.01 -10.09 -12.83
N LEU A 84 -16.32 -10.37 -12.67
CA LEU A 84 -17.50 -9.61 -13.16
C LEU A 84 -18.15 -10.16 -14.45
N GLY A 85 -18.61 -11.40 -14.40
CA GLY A 85 -19.96 -11.67 -14.90
C GLY A 85 -20.96 -11.25 -13.82
N PRO A 86 -22.02 -10.48 -14.12
CA PRO A 86 -23.11 -10.29 -13.17
C PRO A 86 -23.68 -11.68 -12.85
N GLY A 87 -23.69 -12.05 -11.58
CA GLY A 87 -24.43 -13.23 -11.13
C GLY A 87 -25.93 -13.03 -11.40
N ASP A 88 -26.55 -14.05 -11.97
CA ASP A 88 -28.00 -14.24 -12.04
C ASP A 88 -28.65 -14.20 -10.64
#